data_AF-A0A5B7BJC4-F1
#
_entry.id   AF-A0A5B7BJC4-F1
#
_cell.length_a   1.000
_cell.length_b   1.000
_cell.length_c   1.000
_cell.angle_alpha   90.00
_cell.angle_beta   90.00
_cell.angle_gamma   90.00
#
_symmetry.space_group_name_H-M   'P 1'
#
loop_
_entity.id
_entity.type
_entity.pdbx_description
1 polymer ?
#
loop_
_entity_poly.entity_id
_entity_poly.type
_entity_poly.pdbx_seq_one_letter_code
_entity_poly.pdbx_strand_id
1 'polypeptide(L)'
;MDKSQEIALTQMRKSVEKLGSSTGNYGDPTLLRFLIARSMDSDKAAKMFVQWQKWRAALVPSGFIPDSEVPDELEARKIYLQGLSKNGYPVMIVKASKHFPSKDQPQFKKFVVHLLDKTIASSFKGREIGNEKLIGVLDLTTNYL
;
A
#
# COMPACT_ATOMS: atom_id res chain seq x y z
N MET A 1 3.29 15.22 17.76
CA MET A 1 3.97 15.48 16.48
C MET A 1 5.00 16.57 16.73
N ASP A 2 6.18 16.52 16.11
CA ASP A 2 7.13 17.62 16.27
C ASP A 2 6.72 18.84 15.41
N LYS A 3 7.18 20.03 15.80
CA LYS A 3 6.82 21.29 15.13
C LYS A 3 7.25 21.33 13.66
N SER A 4 8.32 20.63 13.29
CA SER A 4 8.79 20.56 11.90
C SER A 4 7.84 19.73 11.03
N GLN A 5 7.30 18.64 11.57
CA GLN A 5 6.31 17.80 10.91
C GLN A 5 4.99 18.56 10.67
N GLU A 6 4.52 19.33 11.65
CA GLU A 6 3.33 20.17 11.51
C GLU A 6 3.49 21.22 10.39
N ILE A 7 4.67 21.86 10.32
CA ILE A 7 5.01 22.83 9.27
C ILE A 7 5.02 22.14 7.89
N ALA A 8 5.70 20.99 7.77
CA ALA A 8 5.81 20.24 6.53
C ALA A 8 4.44 19.75 6.04
N LEU A 9 3.59 19.27 6.95
CA LEU A 9 2.21 18.88 6.66
C LEU A 9 1.38 20.06 6.15
N THR A 10 1.47 21.22 6.80
CA THR A 10 0.76 22.42 6.37
C THR A 10 1.21 22.87 4.98
N GLN A 11 2.52 22.85 4.72
CA GLN A 11 3.08 23.17 3.41
C GLN A 11 2.66 22.16 2.33
N MET A 12 2.72 20.87 2.63
CA MET A 12 2.30 19.81 1.70
C MET A 12 0.83 19.99 1.31
N ARG A 13 -0.08 20.25 2.26
CA ARG A 13 -1.50 20.48 1.96
C ARG A 13 -1.69 21.66 0.99
N LYS A 14 -1.02 22.80 1.24
CA LYS A 14 -1.04 23.95 0.33
C LYS A 14 -0.49 23.60 -1.06
N SER A 15 0.57 22.80 -1.14
CA SER A 15 1.14 22.37 -2.42
C SER A 15 0.23 21.39 -3.17
N VAL A 16 -0.52 20.53 -2.46
CA VAL A 16 -1.55 19.67 -3.06
C VAL A 16 -2.69 20.50 -3.66
N GLU A 17 -3.16 21.53 -2.94
CA GLU A 17 -4.19 22.47 -3.44
C GLU A 17 -3.72 23.21 -4.70
N LYS A 18 -2.48 23.72 -4.72
CA LYS A 18 -1.88 24.35 -5.91
C LYS A 18 -1.80 23.41 -7.13
N LEU A 19 -1.72 22.10 -6.89
CA LEU A 19 -1.74 21.08 -7.94
C LEU A 19 -3.17 20.69 -8.39
N GLY A 20 -4.20 21.36 -7.87
CA GLY A 20 -5.60 21.11 -8.22
C GLY A 20 -6.18 19.84 -7.61
N SER A 21 -5.63 19.35 -6.49
CA SER A 21 -6.15 18.19 -5.76
C SER A 21 -6.47 18.53 -4.31
N SER A 22 -7.00 17.57 -3.55
CA SER A 22 -7.38 17.72 -2.15
C SER A 22 -6.82 16.60 -1.28
N THR A 23 -6.55 16.93 -0.01
CA THR A 23 -6.15 15.97 1.04
C THR A 23 -7.31 15.53 1.94
N GLY A 24 -8.52 16.07 1.77
CA GLY A 24 -9.60 15.97 2.77
C GLY A 24 -10.04 14.55 3.17
N ASN A 25 -9.82 13.55 2.30
CA ASN A 25 -10.13 12.15 2.60
C ASN A 25 -9.01 11.42 3.37
N TYR A 26 -7.93 12.10 3.71
CA TYR A 26 -6.71 11.49 4.26
C TYR A 26 -6.20 12.28 5.47
N GLY A 27 -6.05 11.58 6.59
CA GLY A 27 -5.46 12.14 7.80
C GLY A 27 -3.95 12.34 7.73
N ASP A 28 -3.43 13.09 8.69
CA ASP A 28 -2.01 13.43 8.87
C ASP A 28 -1.07 12.23 8.77
N PRO A 29 -1.37 11.04 9.36
CA PRO A 29 -0.46 9.91 9.26
C PRO A 29 -0.23 9.46 7.81
N THR A 30 -1.29 9.46 6.98
CA THR A 30 -1.17 9.12 5.55
C THR A 30 -0.29 10.13 4.82
N LEU A 31 -0.50 11.44 5.06
CA LEU A 31 0.29 12.50 4.43
C LEU A 31 1.76 12.44 4.87
N LEU A 32 2.02 12.13 6.15
CA LEU A 32 3.37 11.95 6.68
C LEU A 32 4.14 10.85 5.94
N ARG A 33 3.50 9.81 5.42
CA ARG A 33 4.21 8.79 4.61
C ARG A 33 4.85 9.37 3.36
N PHE A 34 4.13 10.24 2.67
CA PHE A 34 4.63 10.88 1.45
C PHE A 34 5.74 11.87 1.78
N LEU A 35 5.62 12.59 2.90
CA LEU A 35 6.68 13.45 3.42
C LEU A 35 7.93 12.64 3.75
N ILE A 36 7.82 11.58 4.56
CA ILE A 36 8.95 10.71 4.93
C ILE A 36 9.60 10.12 3.67
N ALA A 37 8.80 9.62 2.72
CA ALA A 37 9.30 9.06 1.45
C ALA A 37 9.98 10.09 0.54
N ARG A 38 9.84 11.39 0.84
CA ARG A 38 10.46 12.50 0.11
C ARG A 38 11.33 13.36 1.03
N SER A 39 11.86 12.78 2.09
CA SER A 39 12.80 13.46 3.01
C SER A 39 12.24 14.76 3.59
N MET A 40 10.94 14.76 3.91
CA MET A 40 10.16 15.90 4.40
C MET A 40 10.05 17.09 3.42
N ASP A 41 10.35 16.88 2.13
CA ASP A 41 10.15 17.88 1.08
C ASP A 41 8.67 17.96 0.70
N SER A 42 8.00 19.02 1.15
CA SER A 42 6.56 19.27 0.99
C SER A 42 6.10 19.25 -0.47
N ASP A 43 6.88 19.81 -1.40
CA ASP A 43 6.49 19.91 -2.81
C ASP A 43 6.65 18.57 -3.53
N LYS A 44 7.74 17.84 -3.25
CA LYS A 44 7.94 16.49 -3.80
C LYS A 44 6.92 15.50 -3.22
N ALA A 45 6.61 15.62 -1.93
CA ALA A 45 5.57 14.81 -1.28
C ALA A 45 4.20 15.09 -1.90
N ALA A 46 3.82 16.36 -2.08
CA ALA A 46 2.56 16.74 -2.73
C ALA A 46 2.46 16.18 -4.16
N LYS A 47 3.51 16.30 -4.98
CA LYS A 47 3.54 15.73 -6.34
C LYS A 47 3.35 14.21 -6.33
N MET A 48 4.04 13.51 -5.44
CA MET A 48 3.90 12.05 -5.30
C MET A 48 2.48 11.66 -4.84
N PHE A 49 1.91 12.40 -3.89
CA PHE A 49 0.55 12.18 -3.39
C PHE A 49 -0.51 12.35 -4.50
N VAL A 50 -0.44 13.44 -5.27
CA VAL A 50 -1.38 13.68 -6.38
C VAL A 50 -1.23 12.62 -7.48
N GLN A 51 -0.01 12.19 -7.80
CA GLN A 51 0.22 11.08 -8.73
C GLN A 51 -0.39 9.76 -8.20
N TRP A 52 -0.22 9.49 -6.91
CA TRP A 52 -0.80 8.32 -6.26
C TRP A 52 -2.34 8.35 -6.27
N GLN A 53 -2.97 9.50 -6.00
CA GLN A 53 -4.43 9.65 -6.09
C GLN A 53 -4.94 9.34 -7.50
N LYS A 54 -4.29 9.89 -8.53
CA LYS A 54 -4.63 9.61 -9.94
C LYS A 54 -4.48 8.13 -10.28
N TRP A 55 -3.40 7.50 -9.82
CA TRP A 55 -3.15 6.07 -10.00
C TRP A 55 -4.23 5.22 -9.29
N ARG A 56 -4.60 5.55 -8.04
CA ARG A 56 -5.67 4.85 -7.32
C ARG A 56 -7.01 4.99 -8.03
N ALA A 57 -7.37 6.20 -8.49
CA ALA A 57 -8.61 6.43 -9.22
C ALA A 57 -8.69 5.63 -10.53
N ALA A 58 -7.56 5.48 -11.23
CA ALA A 58 -7.50 4.72 -12.48
C ALA A 58 -7.50 3.19 -12.27
N LEU A 59 -6.76 2.69 -11.28
CA LEU A 59 -6.57 1.24 -11.09
C LEU A 59 -7.60 0.61 -10.15
N VAL A 60 -8.14 1.38 -9.21
CA VAL A 60 -9.06 0.91 -8.17
C VAL A 60 -10.28 1.85 -8.07
N PRO A 61 -11.06 2.02 -9.15
CA PRO A 61 -12.15 2.99 -9.21
C PRO A 61 -13.25 2.72 -8.17
N SER A 62 -13.48 1.45 -7.82
CA SER A 62 -14.45 1.03 -6.81
C SER A 62 -13.92 1.10 -5.37
N GLY A 63 -12.70 1.61 -5.16
CA GLY A 63 -12.04 1.69 -3.86
C GLY A 63 -11.37 0.39 -3.39
N PHE A 64 -11.76 -0.76 -3.95
CA PHE A 64 -11.12 -2.07 -3.74
C PHE A 64 -11.10 -2.90 -5.04
N ILE A 65 -10.29 -3.96 -5.06
CA ILE A 65 -10.25 -4.95 -6.15
C ILE A 65 -10.85 -6.26 -5.62
N PRO A 66 -11.95 -6.79 -6.18
CA PRO A 66 -12.54 -8.06 -5.74
C PRO A 66 -11.73 -9.27 -6.19
N ASP A 67 -11.88 -10.41 -5.49
CA ASP A 67 -11.23 -11.69 -5.82
C ASP A 67 -11.54 -12.14 -7.27
N SER A 68 -12.74 -11.84 -7.77
CA SER A 68 -13.17 -12.15 -9.14
C SER A 68 -12.36 -11.44 -10.24
N GLU A 69 -11.62 -10.39 -9.90
CA GLU A 69 -10.73 -9.69 -10.84
C GLU A 69 -9.29 -10.23 -10.86
N VAL A 70 -8.95 -11.14 -9.94
CA VAL A 70 -7.61 -11.71 -9.79
C VAL A 70 -7.60 -13.23 -9.57
N PRO A 71 -8.49 -14.02 -10.20
CA PRO A 71 -8.69 -15.43 -9.86
C PRO A 71 -7.44 -16.29 -10.13
N ASP A 72 -6.72 -16.05 -11.22
CA ASP A 72 -5.58 -16.88 -11.61
C ASP A 72 -4.41 -16.71 -10.63
N GLU A 73 -4.18 -15.47 -10.19
CA GLU A 73 -3.13 -15.14 -9.23
C GLU A 73 -3.44 -15.64 -7.82
N LEU A 74 -4.73 -15.69 -7.44
CA LEU A 74 -5.18 -16.31 -6.20
C LEU A 74 -5.05 -17.83 -6.22
N GLU A 75 -5.38 -18.47 -7.35
CA GLU A 75 -5.31 -19.93 -7.48
C GLU A 75 -3.87 -20.46 -7.38
N ALA A 76 -2.88 -19.66 -7.77
CA ALA A 76 -1.47 -19.98 -7.55
C ALA A 76 -1.11 -20.21 -6.06
N ARG A 77 -1.90 -19.69 -5.12
CA ARG A 77 -1.71 -19.83 -3.65
C ARG A 77 -0.25 -19.59 -3.23
N LYS A 78 0.34 -18.54 -3.78
CA LYS A 78 1.75 -18.17 -3.56
C LYS A 78 1.94 -17.21 -2.39
N ILE A 79 0.86 -16.67 -1.83
CA ILE A 79 0.89 -15.74 -0.70
C ILE A 79 -0.10 -16.17 0.39
N TYR A 80 0.32 -16.07 1.64
CA TYR A 80 -0.49 -16.41 2.82
C TYR A 80 -0.39 -15.31 3.86
N LEU A 81 -1.52 -14.91 4.46
CA LEU A 81 -1.53 -14.01 5.62
C LEU A 81 -1.46 -14.84 6.91
N GLN A 82 -0.49 -14.54 7.77
CA GLN A 82 -0.17 -15.28 8.99
C GLN A 82 -0.26 -14.37 10.21
N GLY A 83 -1.48 -13.94 10.52
CA GLY A 83 -1.78 -13.15 11.70
C GLY A 83 -0.91 -11.88 11.84
N LEU A 84 -0.68 -11.47 13.08
CA LEU A 84 0.11 -10.29 13.41
C LEU A 84 1.41 -10.68 14.09
N SER A 85 2.47 -9.92 13.81
CA SER A 85 3.73 -9.98 14.53
C SER A 85 3.59 -9.52 15.98
N LYS A 86 4.63 -9.69 16.80
CA LYS A 86 4.67 -9.18 18.18
C LYS A 86 4.40 -7.67 18.28
N ASN A 87 4.78 -6.91 17.24
CA ASN A 87 4.55 -5.47 17.16
C ASN A 87 3.21 -5.13 16.46
N GLY A 88 2.39 -6.15 16.18
CA GLY A 88 1.08 -5.99 15.59
C GLY A 88 1.07 -5.73 14.08
N TYR A 89 2.15 -6.00 13.35
CA TYR A 89 2.17 -5.85 11.89
C TYR A 89 1.66 -7.13 11.22
N PRO A 90 0.83 -7.03 10.16
CA PRO A 90 0.39 -8.19 9.41
C PRO A 90 1.60 -8.90 8.80
N VAL A 91 1.64 -10.22 8.94
CA VAL A 91 2.71 -11.06 8.41
C VAL A 91 2.21 -11.73 7.13
N MET A 92 2.96 -11.58 6.06
CA MET A 92 2.71 -12.18 4.76
C MET A 92 3.83 -13.19 4.47
N ILE A 93 3.47 -14.44 4.20
CA ILE A 93 4.40 -15.47 3.71
C ILE A 93 4.27 -15.56 2.20
N VAL A 94 5.40 -15.47 1.50
CA VAL A 94 5.52 -15.58 0.05
C VAL A 94 6.23 -16.88 -0.28
N LYS A 95 5.53 -17.83 -0.92
CA LYS A 95 6.11 -19.07 -1.45
C LYS A 95 6.71 -18.80 -2.83
N ALA A 96 8.00 -18.54 -2.91
CA ALA A 96 8.66 -18.18 -4.16
C ALA A 96 8.60 -19.32 -5.20
N SER A 97 8.60 -20.58 -4.77
CA SER A 97 8.45 -21.76 -5.64
C SER A 97 7.11 -21.85 -6.38
N LYS A 98 6.12 -21.04 -5.98
CA LYS A 98 4.83 -20.92 -6.67
C LYS A 98 4.71 -19.64 -7.50
N HIS A 99 5.77 -18.84 -7.58
CA HIS A 99 5.78 -17.61 -8.37
C HIS A 99 6.22 -17.90 -9.80
N PHE A 100 5.23 -17.98 -10.70
CA PHE A 100 5.46 -18.07 -12.14
C PHE A 100 5.15 -16.73 -12.82
N PRO A 101 5.85 -16.39 -13.93
CA PRO A 101 5.52 -15.20 -14.71
C PRO A 101 4.05 -15.20 -15.13
N SER A 102 3.36 -14.09 -14.85
CA SER A 102 1.95 -13.96 -15.20
C SER A 102 1.76 -13.82 -16.71
N LYS A 103 0.78 -14.55 -17.26
CA LYS A 103 0.34 -14.42 -18.66
C LYS A 103 -0.56 -13.20 -18.85
N ASP A 104 -1.16 -12.69 -17.78
CA ASP A 104 -2.03 -11.52 -17.77
C ASP A 104 -1.43 -10.45 -16.83
N GLN A 105 -0.57 -9.61 -17.39
CA GLN A 105 0.11 -8.55 -16.65
C GLN A 105 -0.86 -7.53 -16.01
N PRO A 106 -1.96 -7.10 -16.67
CA PRO A 106 -3.02 -6.34 -16.01
C PRO A 106 -3.59 -7.01 -14.76
N GLN A 107 -3.95 -8.30 -14.84
CA GLN A 107 -4.47 -9.06 -13.69
C GLN A 107 -3.43 -9.15 -12.57
N PHE A 108 -2.16 -9.39 -12.91
CA PHE A 108 -1.08 -9.43 -11.92
C PHE A 108 -0.90 -8.09 -11.18
N LYS A 109 -0.97 -6.95 -11.88
CA LYS A 109 -0.93 -5.62 -11.24
C LYS A 109 -2.10 -5.43 -10.27
N LYS A 110 -3.30 -5.85 -10.67
CA LYS A 110 -4.49 -5.84 -9.80
C LYS A 110 -4.29 -6.75 -8.60
N PHE A 111 -3.71 -7.93 -8.78
CA PHE A 111 -3.41 -8.86 -7.70
C PHE A 111 -2.45 -8.27 -6.66
N VAL A 112 -1.39 -7.59 -7.09
CA VAL A 112 -0.46 -6.92 -6.17
C VAL A 112 -1.19 -5.89 -5.30
N VAL A 113 -2.06 -5.09 -5.90
CA VAL A 113 -2.85 -4.08 -5.16
C VAL A 113 -3.86 -4.72 -4.23
N HIS A 114 -4.62 -5.71 -4.73
CA HIS A 114 -5.55 -6.52 -3.95
C HIS A 114 -4.87 -7.12 -2.71
N LEU A 115 -3.71 -7.75 -2.90
CA LEU A 115 -2.94 -8.38 -1.85
C LEU A 115 -2.48 -7.36 -0.79
N LEU A 116 -1.91 -6.24 -1.22
CA LEU A 116 -1.43 -5.20 -0.29
C LEU A 116 -2.58 -4.57 0.49
N ASP A 117 -3.69 -4.26 -0.18
CA ASP A 117 -4.90 -3.69 0.46
C ASP A 117 -5.46 -4.68 1.52
N LYS A 118 -5.58 -5.98 1.21
CA LYS A 118 -6.01 -7.00 2.18
C LYS A 118 -5.02 -7.19 3.33
N THR A 119 -3.72 -7.16 3.04
CA THR A 119 -2.66 -7.28 4.06
C THR A 119 -2.77 -6.15 5.06
N ILE A 120 -2.86 -4.91 4.58
CA ILE A 120 -3.06 -3.71 5.38
C ILE A 120 -4.37 -3.83 6.19
N ALA A 121 -5.47 -4.19 5.54
CA ALA A 121 -6.79 -4.35 6.18
C ALA A 121 -6.78 -5.36 7.34
N SER A 122 -6.03 -6.45 7.21
CA SER A 122 -5.93 -7.51 8.24
C SER A 122 -5.31 -7.03 9.56
N SER A 123 -4.63 -5.88 9.55
CA SER A 123 -3.97 -5.31 10.73
C SER A 123 -4.81 -4.28 11.49
N PHE A 124 -5.92 -3.83 10.92
CA PHE A 124 -6.77 -2.82 11.54
C PHE A 124 -7.80 -3.45 12.48
N LYS A 125 -7.53 -3.35 13.77
CA LYS A 125 -8.50 -3.57 14.85
C LYS A 125 -8.56 -2.33 15.73
N GLY A 126 -9.08 -1.22 15.20
CA GLY A 126 -9.18 0.06 15.92
C GLY A 126 -7.89 0.87 16.00
N ARG A 127 -6.95 0.68 15.05
CA ARG A 127 -5.70 1.45 14.99
C ARG A 127 -5.80 2.62 14.02
N GLU A 128 -4.96 3.63 14.24
CA GLU A 128 -4.80 4.78 13.34
C GLU A 128 -4.42 4.33 11.92
N ILE A 129 -5.14 4.87 10.92
CA ILE A 129 -4.86 4.66 9.50
C ILE A 129 -3.82 5.69 9.06
N GLY A 130 -2.87 5.27 8.25
CA GLY A 130 -1.80 6.11 7.74
C GLY A 130 -0.43 5.87 8.40
N ASN A 131 -0.28 4.88 9.29
CA ASN A 131 1.04 4.36 9.74
C ASN A 131 1.23 2.82 9.64
N GLU A 132 0.46 2.14 8.79
CA GLU A 132 0.68 0.74 8.46
C GLU A 132 2.12 0.40 8.05
N LYS A 133 2.56 -0.74 8.56
CA LYS A 133 3.77 -1.47 8.16
C LYS A 133 3.37 -2.93 8.03
N LEU A 134 4.08 -3.70 7.22
CA LEU A 134 3.88 -5.14 7.05
C LEU A 134 5.21 -5.88 7.20
N ILE A 135 5.14 -7.18 7.46
CA ILE A 135 6.29 -8.08 7.42
C ILE A 135 6.09 -9.06 6.26
N GLY A 136 7.05 -9.11 5.33
CA GLY A 136 7.11 -10.12 4.29
C GLY A 136 8.16 -11.17 4.63
N VAL A 137 7.77 -12.44 4.66
CA VAL A 137 8.68 -13.60 4.78
C VAL A 137 8.70 -14.31 3.43
N LEU A 138 9.85 -14.27 2.76
CA LEU A 138 10.04 -14.99 1.50
C LEU A 138 10.57 -16.38 1.80
N ASP A 139 9.74 -17.38 1.54
CA ASP A 139 10.14 -18.78 1.53
C ASP A 139 10.71 -19.12 0.15
N LEU A 140 12.03 -19.28 0.12
CA LEU A 140 12.81 -19.60 -1.07
C LEU A 140 13.00 -21.12 -1.27
N THR A 141 12.42 -21.97 -0.42
CA THR A 141 12.54 -23.41 -0.55
C THR A 141 11.90 -23.87 -1.86
N THR A 142 12.68 -24.57 -2.67
CA THR A 142 12.26 -25.27 -3.87
C THR A 142 12.06 -26.75 -3.56
N ASN A 143 10.91 -27.29 -3.93
CA ASN A 143 10.68 -28.73 -3.86
C ASN A 143 11.34 -29.37 -5.08
N TYR A 144 12.66 -29.60 -5.03
CA TYR A 144 13.29 -30.57 -5.91
C TYR A 144 13.21 -31.94 -5.23
N LEU A 145 12.27 -32.76 -5.70
CA LEU A 145 12.35 -34.22 -5.71
C LEU A 145 12.22 -34.66 -7.17
#